data_AF-G2QKJ1-F1
#
_entry.id   AF-G2QKJ1-F1
#
_cell.length_a   1.000
_cell.length_b   1.000
_cell.length_c   1.000
_cell.angle_alpha   90.00
_cell.angle_beta   90.00
_cell.angle_gamma   90.00
#
_symmetry.space_group_name_H-M   'P 1'
#
loop_
_entity.id
_entity.type
_entity.pdbx_description
1 polymer ?
#
loop_
_entity_poly.entity_id
_entity_poly.type
_entity_poly.pdbx_seq_one_letter_code
_entity_poly.pdbx_strand_id
1 'polypeptide(L)'
;MASTVNRAVDPWNQETKEKFEGKDRSEYLDPCQEAAARSIRCLNRNGGDRTLCSDYFQAYRDCKKAWIEKRKMEKKKAGGFFS
;
A
#
# COMPACT_ATOMS: atom_id res chain seq x y z
N MET A 1 22.79 13.96 -9.54
CA MET A 1 21.99 13.16 -8.57
C MET A 1 20.55 13.14 -9.04
N ALA A 2 20.11 12.16 -9.83
CA ALA A 2 18.72 12.06 -10.28
C ALA A 2 18.36 10.61 -10.63
N SER A 3 17.97 9.82 -9.63
CA SER A 3 17.46 8.45 -9.85
C SER A 3 16.47 8.01 -8.76
N THR A 4 15.62 8.92 -8.28
CA THR A 4 14.59 8.62 -7.27
C THR A 4 13.20 9.12 -7.67
N VAL A 5 12.90 9.13 -8.97
CA VAL A 5 11.53 9.35 -9.46
C VAL A 5 11.04 8.01 -9.99
N ASN A 6 9.97 7.47 -9.38
CA ASN A 6 9.30 6.20 -9.70
C ASN A 6 10.03 4.89 -9.34
N ARG A 7 10.33 4.68 -8.05
CA ARG A 7 10.19 3.32 -7.52
C ARG A 7 8.76 3.17 -7.05
N ALA A 8 7.96 2.40 -7.77
CA ALA A 8 6.76 1.80 -7.19
C ALA A 8 7.25 0.94 -6.02
N VAL A 9 7.20 1.50 -4.81
CA VAL A 9 7.57 0.79 -3.59
C VAL A 9 6.61 -0.38 -3.48
N ASP A 10 7.12 -1.61 -3.59
CA ASP A 10 6.29 -2.81 -3.43
C ASP A 10 5.66 -2.78 -2.03
N PRO A 11 4.33 -2.68 -1.92
CA PRO A 11 3.67 -2.57 -0.62
C PRO A 11 3.69 -3.89 0.15
N TRP A 12 4.20 -4.99 -0.41
CA TRP A 12 4.37 -6.26 0.29
C TRP A 12 5.83 -6.74 0.29
N ASN A 13 6.73 -5.84 0.70
CA ASN A 13 8.16 -6.13 0.88
C ASN A 13 8.47 -6.83 2.22
N GLN A 14 9.72 -7.27 2.40
CA GLN A 14 10.17 -8.00 3.59
C GLN A 14 9.92 -7.24 4.90
N GLU A 15 10.23 -5.94 4.93
CA GLU A 15 10.01 -5.09 6.11
C GLU A 15 8.52 -5.01 6.49
N THR A 16 7.65 -4.87 5.50
CA THR A 16 6.19 -4.82 5.72
C THR A 16 5.67 -6.15 6.22
N LYS A 17 6.22 -7.27 5.74
CA LYS A 17 5.85 -8.61 6.21
C LYS A 17 6.22 -8.79 7.68
N GLU A 18 7.45 -8.45 8.06
CA GLU A 18 7.91 -8.53 9.46
C GLU A 18 7.03 -7.69 10.38
N LYS A 19 6.70 -6.46 9.98
CA LYS A 19 5.75 -5.61 10.73
C LYS A 19 4.35 -6.21 10.78
N PHE A 20 3.88 -6.82 9.70
CA PHE A 20 2.55 -7.44 9.65
C PHE A 20 2.43 -8.71 10.49
N GLU A 21 3.52 -9.48 10.60
CA GLU A 21 3.59 -10.70 11.40
C GLU A 21 3.83 -10.40 12.88
N GLY A 22 4.60 -9.34 13.17
CA GLY A 22 4.90 -8.91 14.54
C GLY A 22 3.84 -8.04 15.22
N LYS A 23 2.92 -7.45 14.46
CA LYS A 23 1.85 -6.60 15.04
C LYS A 23 0.81 -7.43 15.80
N ASP A 24 0.12 -6.79 16.72
CA ASP A 24 -1.03 -7.39 17.37
C ASP A 24 -2.19 -7.63 16.39
N ARG A 25 -3.05 -8.60 16.72
CA ARG A 25 -4.22 -8.93 15.88
C ARG A 25 -5.22 -7.77 15.79
N SER A 26 -5.27 -6.92 16.81
CA SER A 26 -6.10 -5.70 16.88
C SER A 26 -5.49 -4.50 16.15
N GLU A 27 -4.18 -4.51 15.88
CA GLU A 27 -3.49 -3.36 15.32
C GLU A 27 -3.72 -3.25 13.80
N TYR A 28 -3.91 -2.03 13.30
CA TYR A 28 -4.07 -1.77 11.88
C TYR A 28 -2.72 -1.45 11.24
N LEU A 29 -2.30 -2.26 10.27
CA LEU A 29 -1.14 -1.97 9.42
C LEU A 29 -1.59 -1.78 7.99
N ASP A 30 -1.17 -0.65 7.41
CA ASP A 30 -1.38 -0.36 6.00
C ASP A 30 -0.05 0.11 5.37
N PRO A 31 0.55 -0.67 4.46
CA PRO A 31 1.76 -0.26 3.76
C PRO A 31 1.54 0.91 2.78
N CYS A 32 0.28 1.23 2.48
CA CYS A 32 -0.09 2.30 1.56
C CYS A 32 -0.32 3.66 2.25
N GLN A 33 0.04 3.78 3.54
CA GLN A 33 -0.16 5.01 4.32
C GLN A 33 0.51 6.23 3.70
N GLU A 34 1.66 6.09 3.04
CA GLU A 34 2.28 7.22 2.34
C GLU A 34 1.43 7.75 1.18
N ALA A 35 0.85 6.85 0.39
CA ALA A 35 -0.03 7.22 -0.72
C ALA A 35 -1.32 7.88 -0.19
N ALA A 36 -1.88 7.35 0.91
CA ALA A 36 -3.01 7.96 1.60
C ALA A 36 -2.66 9.38 2.08
N ALA A 37 -1.51 9.55 2.76
CA ALA A 37 -1.05 10.84 3.24
C ALA A 37 -0.84 11.85 2.10
N ARG A 38 -0.33 11.41 0.94
CA ARG A 38 -0.22 12.28 -0.26
C ARG A 38 -1.58 12.75 -0.74
N SER A 39 -2.57 11.86 -0.81
CA SER A 39 -3.93 12.22 -1.21
C SER A 39 -4.60 13.19 -0.24
N ILE A 40 -4.41 12.99 1.07
CA ILE A 40 -4.91 13.91 2.11
C ILE A 40 -4.24 15.28 2.00
N ARG A 41 -2.93 15.32 1.78
CA ARG A 41 -2.21 16.58 1.55
C ARG A 41 -2.72 17.33 0.32
N CYS A 42 -3.05 16.60 -0.75
CA CYS A 42 -3.66 17.20 -1.93
C CYS A 42 -5.03 17.82 -1.59
N LEU A 43 -5.89 17.09 -0.88
CA LEU A 43 -7.20 17.61 -0.45
C LEU A 43 -7.05 18.86 0.43
N ASN A 44 -6.16 18.84 1.41
CA ASN A 44 -5.95 19.96 2.32
C ASN A 44 -5.47 21.23 1.60
N ARG A 45 -4.75 21.08 0.48
CA ARG A 45 -4.24 22.22 -0.32
C ARG A 45 -5.29 22.77 -1.31
N ASN A 46 -6.21 21.92 -1.75
CA ASN A 46 -7.18 22.26 -2.80
C ASN A 46 -8.61 22.40 -2.25
N GLY A 47 -8.78 22.73 -0.96
CA GLY A 47 -10.10 22.94 -0.36
C GLY A 47 -11.00 21.69 -0.35
N GLY A 48 -10.42 20.49 -0.44
CA GLY A 48 -11.16 19.23 -0.50
C GLY A 48 -11.63 18.83 -1.91
N ASP A 49 -11.20 19.52 -2.96
CA ASP A 49 -11.54 19.13 -4.32
C ASP A 49 -10.89 17.79 -4.70
N ARG A 50 -11.75 16.79 -4.89
CA ARG A 50 -11.34 15.41 -5.19
C ARG A 50 -10.92 15.24 -6.64
N THR A 51 -11.38 16.10 -7.54
CA THR A 51 -11.10 15.98 -8.98
C THR A 51 -9.63 16.27 -9.27
N LEU A 52 -9.04 17.23 -8.55
CA LEU A 52 -7.62 17.59 -8.63
C LEU A 52 -6.68 16.55 -8.02
N CYS A 53 -7.22 15.60 -7.24
CA CYS A 53 -6.44 14.63 -6.48
C CYS A 53 -6.65 13.18 -6.96
N SER A 54 -7.30 12.96 -8.11
CA SER A 54 -7.62 11.63 -8.66
C SER A 54 -6.42 10.70 -8.73
N ASP A 55 -5.27 11.21 -9.17
CA ASP A 55 -4.05 10.42 -9.37
C ASP A 55 -3.49 9.91 -8.04
N TYR A 56 -3.59 10.71 -6.97
CA TYR A 56 -3.17 10.28 -5.64
C TYR A 56 -4.08 9.19 -5.07
N PHE A 57 -5.40 9.27 -5.34
CA PHE A 57 -6.32 8.21 -4.96
C PHE A 57 -6.08 6.94 -5.75
N GLN A 58 -5.76 7.07 -7.04
CA GLN A 58 -5.45 5.93 -7.88
C GLN A 58 -4.20 5.21 -7.39
N ALA A 59 -3.13 5.96 -7.08
CA ALA A 59 -1.92 5.40 -6.48
C ALA A 59 -2.19 4.63 -5.17
N TYR A 60 -3.06 5.15 -4.29
CA TYR A 60 -3.45 4.45 -3.07
C TYR A 60 -4.23 3.15 -3.36
N ARG A 61 -5.17 3.18 -4.32
CA ARG A 61 -5.95 2.01 -4.72
C ARG A 61 -5.06 0.92 -5.33
N ASP A 62 -4.15 1.31 -6.21
CA ASP A 62 -3.22 0.39 -6.88
C ASP A 62 -2.28 -0.26 -5.86
N CYS A 63 -1.75 0.52 -4.93
CA CYS A 63 -0.96 0.01 -3.81
C CYS A 63 -1.73 -1.03 -3.00
N LYS A 64 -2.96 -0.71 -2.58
CA LYS A 64 -3.78 -1.61 -1.77
C LYS A 64 -4.16 -2.88 -2.52
N LYS A 65 -4.43 -2.76 -3.82
CA LYS A 65 -4.71 -3.91 -4.70
C LYS A 65 -3.49 -4.83 -4.79
N ALA A 66 -2.31 -4.27 -5.06
CA ALA A 66 -1.06 -5.04 -5.14
C ALA A 66 -0.77 -5.77 -3.82
N TRP A 67 -0.96 -5.09 -2.67
CA TRP A 67 -0.79 -5.72 -1.35
C TRP A 67 -1.72 -6.92 -1.15
N ILE A 68 -3.02 -6.75 -1.40
CA ILE A 68 -4.01 -7.82 -1.21
C ILE A 68 -3.72 -9.01 -2.15
N GLU A 69 -3.39 -8.72 -3.41
CA GLU A 69 -3.07 -9.76 -4.40
C GLU A 69 -1.83 -10.55 -4.01
N LYS A 70 -0.74 -9.88 -3.62
CA LYS A 70 0.50 -10.53 -3.15
C LYS A 70 0.27 -11.42 -1.94
N ARG A 71 -0.44 -10.92 -0.92
CA ARG A 71 -0.81 -11.74 0.25
C ARG A 71 -1.65 -12.95 -0.12
N LYS A 72 -2.62 -12.79 -1.03
CA LYS A 72 -3.48 -13.89 -1.47
C LYS A 72 -2.66 -14.95 -2.22
N MET A 73 -1.70 -14.53 -3.05
CA MET A 73 -0.79 -15.43 -3.75
C MET A 73 0.11 -16.20 -2.78
N GLU A 74 0.67 -15.53 -1.76
CA GLU A 74 1.49 -16.20 -0.75
C GLU A 74 0.68 -17.19 0.08
N LYS A 75 -0.54 -16.84 0.49
CA LYS A 75 -1.46 -17.78 1.16
C LYS A 75 -1.79 -19.00 0.30
N LYS A 76 -2.01 -18.81 -1.01
CA LYS A 76 -2.25 -19.92 -1.95
C LYS A 76 -1.02 -20.82 -2.08
N LYS A 77 0.19 -20.26 -2.14
CA LYS A 77 1.44 -21.04 -2.18
C LYS A 77 1.65 -21.83 -0.89
N ALA A 78 1.37 -21.22 0.26
CA ALA A 78 1.49 -21.88 1.56
C ALA A 78 0.43 -22.98 1.77
N GLY A 79 -0.83 -22.75 1.34
CA GLY A 79 -1.93 -23.71 1.47
C GLY A 79 -1.95 -24.80 0.40
N GLY A 80 -1.28 -24.60 -0.74
CA GLY A 80 -1.20 -25.59 -1.83
C GLY A 80 -0.17 -26.69 -1.64
N PHE A 81 0.61 -26.65 -0.55
CA PHE A 81 1.61 -27.68 -0.23
C PHE A 81 1.07 -28.81 0.67
N PHE A 82 -0.19 -28.74 1.08
CA PHE A 82 -0.84 -29.69 1.99
C PHE A 82 -2.07 -30.41 1.38
N SER A 83 -2.09 -30.60 0.05
CA SER A 83 -3.11 -31.42 -0.63
C SER A 83 -2.50 -32.45 -1.57
#